data_AF-A0A371CIY8-F1
#
_entry.id   AF-A0A371CIY8-F1
#
_cell.length_a   1.000
_cell.length_b   1.000
_cell.length_c   1.000
_cell.angle_alpha   90.00
_cell.angle_beta   90.00
_cell.angle_gamma   90.00
#
_symmetry.space_group_name_H-M   'P 1'
#
loop_
_entity.id
_entity.type
_entity.pdbx_description
1 polymer ?
#
loop_
_entity_poly.entity_id
_entity_poly.type
_entity_poly.pdbx_seq_one_letter_code
_entity_poly.pdbx_strand_id
1 'polypeptide(L)'
;MFTGGVVPACCTTPWLPLDNPIWQFTTETLRNLDRAIKEHYDEWWQGAPDSYRVPEFIDAEPVAILAKYGQNIKICAPATFEADRDTWNDMIDFNNILRIHMAYAVHTQAIEASGFEPIDPQRILDRYTHVYTIADPNTRELIEDLENYDLLDGGGREIPISSEDGLPILRRDRFRDPDTPPCGLLQDLNKVLPLFQESSIIPLQDPELDDRERELQDEDFIADILGDPSEPMTPIFTYPQFFSKNIGQWQADGVIKPLLHPLRRLARDIGITADGPLCIEGFKSQAYNNRGPLTGATAGAWARDATTKKTALDKLGYASVQLPHEHLARQMCTAENHASKNALCFENNFIFHIARIKPEYCSGGGFYEHVLMKLRKIFFSPEVNNALRSSTVIFKPAVYPRILEWTTYPITTLLDRV
;
A
#
# COMPACT_ATOMS: atom_id res chain seq x y z
N MET A 1 -4.37 21.51 37.87
CA MET A 1 -4.19 20.56 38.99
C MET A 1 -4.67 19.20 38.50
N PHE A 2 -3.87 18.14 38.75
CA PHE A 2 -3.86 16.78 38.15
C PHE A 2 -3.31 16.73 36.71
N THR A 3 -2.11 16.23 36.36
CA THR A 3 -1.17 15.13 36.74
C THR A 3 -1.45 13.76 36.12
N GLY A 4 -0.43 13.22 35.43
CA GLY A 4 -0.19 11.78 35.15
C GLY A 4 -0.70 11.30 33.78
N GLY A 5 0.04 10.55 32.96
CA GLY A 5 1.29 9.83 33.15
C GLY A 5 1.73 9.15 31.85
N VAL A 6 2.98 8.67 31.86
CA VAL A 6 3.88 8.33 30.76
C VAL A 6 3.68 6.91 30.20
N VAL A 7 4.13 6.74 28.94
CA VAL A 7 4.35 5.56 28.06
C VAL A 7 5.16 4.42 28.73
N PRO A 8 5.23 3.19 28.16
CA PRO A 8 6.37 2.84 27.27
C PRO A 8 5.99 1.78 26.19
N ALA A 9 6.77 1.36 25.19
CA ALA A 9 7.97 1.77 24.45
C ALA A 9 8.11 0.72 23.32
N CYS A 10 8.57 1.07 22.11
CA CYS A 10 9.24 0.09 21.22
C CYS A 10 9.91 0.82 20.05
N CYS A 11 11.17 1.23 20.25
CA CYS A 11 12.19 1.47 19.23
C CYS A 11 13.53 1.75 19.95
N THR A 12 14.15 0.73 20.51
CA THR A 12 15.49 0.83 21.14
C THR A 12 16.61 0.55 20.13
N THR A 13 16.81 1.40 19.12
CA THR A 13 18.13 1.41 18.46
C THR A 13 19.18 1.65 19.55
N PRO A 14 20.22 0.81 19.69
CA PRO A 14 21.30 1.12 20.60
C PRO A 14 22.06 2.30 20.00
N TRP A 15 22.31 3.31 20.83
CA TRP A 15 23.03 4.56 20.56
C TRP A 15 22.21 5.71 19.96
N LEU A 16 21.39 6.36 20.79
CA LEU A 16 21.36 7.82 20.93
C LEU A 16 20.99 8.13 22.39
N PRO A 17 21.69 9.02 23.11
CA PRO A 17 21.37 9.36 24.50
C PRO A 17 19.95 9.96 24.60
N LEU A 18 19.20 9.52 25.61
CA LEU A 18 17.79 9.89 25.88
C LEU A 18 17.57 11.35 26.35
N ASP A 19 18.55 12.24 26.16
CA ASP A 19 18.52 13.64 26.65
C ASP A 19 18.52 14.66 25.50
N ASN A 20 17.91 14.35 24.35
CA ASN A 20 17.75 15.36 23.32
C ASN A 20 16.63 16.33 23.72
N PRO A 21 16.90 17.64 23.87
CA PRO A 21 15.85 18.62 24.12
C PRO A 21 14.84 18.57 22.99
N ILE A 22 13.54 18.55 23.32
CA ILE A 22 12.51 18.76 22.32
C ILE A 22 12.56 20.24 21.93
N TRP A 23 13.13 20.54 20.77
CA TRP A 23 13.18 21.88 20.22
C TRP A 23 11.88 22.16 19.47
N GLN A 24 11.11 23.14 19.96
CA GLN A 24 9.96 23.67 19.23
C GLN A 24 10.46 24.81 18.33
N PHE A 25 10.31 24.64 17.02
CA PHE A 25 10.67 25.67 16.05
C PHE A 25 9.42 26.38 15.54
N THR A 26 9.42 27.71 15.58
CA THR A 26 8.47 28.51 14.80
C THR A 26 8.98 28.64 13.36
N THR A 27 8.13 29.10 12.43
CA THR A 27 8.54 29.41 11.05
C THR A 27 9.72 30.39 11.01
N GLU A 28 9.73 31.37 11.91
CA GLU A 28 10.83 32.33 12.03
C GLU A 28 12.11 31.67 12.52
N THR A 29 12.02 30.77 13.51
CA THR A 29 13.17 30.01 13.99
C THR A 29 13.75 29.10 12.90
N LEU A 30 12.90 28.46 12.08
CA LEU A 30 13.35 27.65 10.94
C LEU A 30 14.07 28.47 9.87
N ARG A 31 13.57 29.67 9.55
CA ARG A 31 14.24 30.58 8.60
C ARG A 31 15.61 31.05 9.12
N ASN A 32 15.70 31.33 10.42
CA ASN A 32 16.96 31.70 11.04
C ASN A 32 17.93 30.52 11.09
N LEU A 33 17.43 29.29 11.30
CA LEU A 33 18.22 28.07 11.21
C LEU A 33 18.76 27.85 9.77
N ASP A 34 17.92 27.98 8.75
CA ASP A 34 18.34 27.89 7.33
C ASP A 34 19.45 28.90 7.00
N ARG A 35 19.28 30.16 7.42
CA ARG A 35 20.31 31.19 7.25
C ARG A 35 21.60 30.82 7.98
N ALA A 36 21.50 30.41 9.25
CA ALA A 36 22.67 30.05 10.05
C ALA A 36 23.41 28.84 9.46
N ILE A 37 22.68 27.86 8.93
CA ILE A 37 23.27 26.72 8.22
C ILE A 37 24.06 27.21 6.99
N LYS A 38 23.46 28.07 6.14
CA LYS A 38 24.15 28.61 4.95
C LYS A 38 25.37 29.46 5.27
N GLU A 39 25.33 30.22 6.36
CA GLU A 39 26.39 31.17 6.73
C GLU A 39 27.51 30.53 7.55
N HIS A 40 27.22 29.52 8.36
CA HIS A 40 28.15 29.02 9.38
C HIS A 40 28.46 27.52 9.29
N TYR A 41 27.94 26.79 8.29
CA TYR A 41 28.20 25.34 8.19
C TYR A 41 29.68 25.02 8.02
N ASP A 42 30.40 25.76 7.17
CA ASP A 42 31.83 25.54 6.96
C ASP A 42 32.63 25.76 8.24
N GLU A 43 32.31 26.80 9.01
CA GLU A 43 32.94 27.08 10.30
C GLU A 43 32.66 25.96 11.31
N TRP A 44 31.42 25.48 11.36
CA TRP A 44 31.04 24.35 12.19
C TRP A 44 31.77 23.06 11.77
N TRP A 45 31.82 22.73 10.49
CA TRP A 45 32.46 21.54 9.95
C TRP A 45 33.96 21.50 10.29
N GLN A 46 34.65 22.63 10.12
CA GLN A 46 36.07 22.77 10.48
C GLN A 46 36.31 22.69 12.00
N GLY A 47 35.31 23.04 12.81
CA GLY A 47 35.34 22.94 14.28
C GLY A 47 34.79 21.63 14.85
N ALA A 48 34.14 20.79 14.04
CA ALA A 48 33.45 19.59 14.50
C ALA A 48 34.44 18.51 14.97
N PRO A 49 34.09 17.66 15.95
CA PRO A 49 34.92 16.53 16.36
C PRO A 49 35.21 15.57 15.20
N ASP A 50 36.35 14.88 15.22
CA ASP A 50 36.76 13.97 14.14
C ASP A 50 35.71 12.89 13.81
N SER A 51 34.93 12.45 14.81
CA SER A 51 33.85 11.47 14.61
C SER A 51 32.69 11.97 13.75
N TYR A 52 32.55 13.28 13.58
CA TYR A 52 31.54 13.92 12.71
C TYR A 52 32.09 14.22 11.31
N ARG A 53 33.42 14.17 11.11
CA ARG A 53 34.08 14.46 9.83
C ARG A 53 34.14 13.24 8.92
N VAL A 54 32.97 12.69 8.60
CA VAL A 54 32.86 11.53 7.71
C VAL A 54 33.02 11.95 6.24
N PRO A 55 33.67 11.14 5.38
CA PRO A 55 33.93 11.50 3.99
C PRO A 55 32.68 11.90 3.19
N GLU A 56 31.52 11.33 3.52
CA GLU A 56 30.23 11.57 2.87
C GLU A 56 29.69 12.99 3.07
N PHE A 57 30.21 13.74 4.03
CA PHE A 57 29.81 15.13 4.31
C PHE A 57 30.79 16.17 3.76
N ILE A 58 31.89 15.73 3.15
CA ILE A 58 32.80 16.62 2.41
C ILE A 58 32.04 17.16 1.20
N ASP A 59 31.97 18.50 1.08
CA ASP A 59 31.20 19.22 0.06
C ASP A 59 29.67 18.99 0.08
N ALA A 60 29.14 18.40 1.15
CA ALA A 60 27.70 18.21 1.30
C ALA A 60 27.00 19.49 1.77
N GLU A 61 25.88 19.83 1.14
CA GLU A 61 25.02 20.93 1.60
C GLU A 61 24.04 20.42 2.66
N PRO A 62 24.11 20.93 3.91
CA PRO A 62 23.14 20.60 4.96
C PRO A 62 21.74 21.11 4.60
N VAL A 63 20.73 20.24 4.69
CA VAL A 63 19.32 20.57 4.46
C VAL A 63 18.50 20.29 5.71
N ALA A 64 17.71 21.26 6.14
CA ALA A 64 16.72 21.06 7.19
C ALA A 64 15.45 20.42 6.59
N ILE A 65 15.10 19.22 7.05
CA ILE A 65 13.91 18.50 6.59
C ILE A 65 12.86 18.52 7.71
N LEU A 66 11.68 19.05 7.43
CA LEU A 66 10.52 18.93 8.31
C LEU A 66 9.84 17.58 8.05
N ALA A 67 10.04 16.61 8.94
CA ALA A 67 9.33 15.34 8.90
C ALA A 67 8.02 15.43 9.71
N LYS A 68 6.87 15.40 9.03
CA LYS A 68 5.57 15.17 9.67
C LYS A 68 5.23 13.68 9.59
N TYR A 69 4.91 13.07 10.73
CA TYR A 69 4.50 11.67 10.80
C TYR A 69 2.98 11.57 10.97
N GLY A 70 2.30 11.05 9.96
CA GLY A 70 0.92 10.54 10.08
C GLY A 70 0.97 9.02 10.03
N GLN A 71 0.46 8.33 11.05
CA GLN A 71 0.36 6.87 11.04
C GLN A 71 -1.10 6.44 10.85
N ASN A 72 -1.33 5.52 9.90
CA ASN A 72 -2.57 4.77 9.73
C ASN A 72 -3.86 5.61 9.65
N ILE A 73 -3.80 6.74 8.94
CA ILE A 73 -4.99 7.56 8.69
C ILE A 73 -5.81 6.89 7.58
N LYS A 74 -7.07 6.58 7.87
CA LYS A 74 -8.02 6.14 6.85
C LYS A 74 -8.34 7.34 5.96
N ILE A 75 -8.06 7.21 4.66
CA ILE A 75 -8.29 8.26 3.66
C ILE A 75 -9.11 7.69 2.50
N CYS A 76 -9.61 8.57 1.63
CA CYS A 76 -10.30 8.21 0.39
C CYS A 76 -11.59 7.39 0.59
N ALA A 77 -12.25 7.56 1.75
CA ALA A 77 -13.58 7.00 1.96
C ALA A 77 -14.64 7.97 1.39
N PRO A 78 -15.62 7.50 0.60
CA PRO A 78 -16.60 8.39 -0.05
C PRO A 78 -17.35 9.30 0.93
N ALA A 79 -17.68 8.79 2.12
CA ALA A 79 -18.41 9.55 3.14
C ALA A 79 -17.58 10.66 3.82
N THR A 80 -16.25 10.60 3.73
CA THR A 80 -15.33 11.58 4.35
C THR A 80 -14.57 12.39 3.31
N PHE A 81 -14.94 12.30 2.02
CA PHE A 81 -14.17 12.90 0.94
C PHE A 81 -13.88 14.39 1.17
N GLU A 82 -14.92 15.19 1.45
CA GLU A 82 -14.76 16.63 1.68
C GLU A 82 -13.94 16.93 2.93
N ALA A 83 -14.23 16.25 4.05
CA ALA A 83 -13.50 16.42 5.30
C ALA A 83 -12.02 16.03 5.19
N ASP A 84 -11.72 14.94 4.48
CA ASP A 84 -10.35 14.50 4.21
C ASP A 84 -9.65 15.54 3.32
N ARG A 85 -10.28 15.98 2.22
CA ARG A 85 -9.73 17.01 1.32
C ARG A 85 -9.37 18.29 2.09
N ASP A 86 -10.29 18.79 2.91
CA ASP A 86 -10.10 20.03 3.68
C ASP A 86 -8.99 19.85 4.72
N THR A 87 -8.95 18.69 5.40
CA THR A 87 -7.86 18.33 6.31
C THR A 87 -6.50 18.33 5.60
N TRP A 88 -6.41 17.73 4.41
CA TRP A 88 -5.18 17.73 3.62
C TRP A 88 -4.78 19.15 3.23
N ASN A 89 -5.74 20.01 2.87
CA ASN A 89 -5.52 21.40 2.53
C ASN A 89 -4.94 22.21 3.69
N ASP A 90 -5.40 21.97 4.91
CA ASP A 90 -4.90 22.64 6.11
C ASP A 90 -3.55 22.09 6.59
N MET A 91 -3.29 20.80 6.34
CA MET A 91 -2.12 20.11 6.88
C MET A 91 -0.84 20.32 6.05
N ILE A 92 -0.96 20.56 4.75
CA ILE A 92 0.16 20.47 3.80
C ILE A 92 0.32 21.75 2.99
N ASP A 93 1.42 22.45 3.21
CA ASP A 93 1.86 23.57 2.37
C ASP A 93 2.88 23.07 1.34
N PHE A 94 2.40 22.82 0.11
CA PHE A 94 3.21 22.28 -0.98
C PHE A 94 4.31 23.22 -1.47
N ASN A 95 4.23 24.53 -1.19
CA ASN A 95 5.28 25.48 -1.58
C ASN A 95 6.61 25.19 -0.89
N ASN A 96 6.59 24.47 0.22
CA ASN A 96 7.76 24.16 1.05
C ASN A 96 8.13 22.66 1.00
N ILE A 97 7.56 21.88 0.07
CA ILE A 97 7.75 20.43 0.00
C ILE A 97 8.36 20.05 -1.34
N LEU A 98 9.55 19.46 -1.29
CA LEU A 98 10.21 18.93 -2.49
C LEU A 98 9.67 17.55 -2.88
N ARG A 99 9.49 16.67 -1.88
CA ARG A 99 9.05 15.29 -2.07
C ARG A 99 8.09 14.86 -0.97
N ILE A 100 7.12 14.02 -1.32
CA ILE A 100 6.28 13.30 -0.37
C ILE A 100 6.60 11.82 -0.47
N HIS A 101 6.95 11.21 0.66
CA HIS A 101 7.07 9.76 0.79
C HIS A 101 5.80 9.24 1.47
N MET A 102 5.09 8.32 0.82
CA MET A 102 3.82 7.81 1.32
C MET A 102 3.70 6.30 1.16
N ALA A 103 3.36 5.63 2.25
CA ALA A 103 2.83 4.27 2.21
C ALA A 103 1.31 4.33 2.02
N TYR A 104 0.81 3.74 0.93
CA TYR A 104 -0.60 3.65 0.61
C TYR A 104 -1.06 2.20 0.72
N ALA A 105 -1.98 1.92 1.65
CA ALA A 105 -2.46 0.57 1.96
C ALA A 105 -3.92 0.37 1.54
N VAL A 106 -4.15 -0.69 0.75
CA VAL A 106 -5.49 -1.15 0.39
C VAL A 106 -5.82 -2.41 1.17
N HIS A 107 -6.90 -2.35 1.95
CA HIS A 107 -7.41 -3.49 2.71
C HIS A 107 -8.50 -4.20 1.93
N THR A 108 -8.20 -5.42 1.49
CA THR A 108 -9.15 -6.30 0.81
C THR A 108 -9.73 -7.30 1.78
N GLN A 109 -11.04 -7.50 1.75
CA GLN A 109 -11.75 -8.51 2.53
C GLN A 109 -12.50 -9.45 1.60
N ALA A 110 -12.59 -10.71 2.01
CA ALA A 110 -13.49 -11.68 1.40
C ALA A 110 -14.54 -12.09 2.42
N ILE A 111 -15.77 -12.30 1.94
CA ILE A 111 -16.89 -12.78 2.72
C ILE A 111 -17.52 -13.96 1.99
N GLU A 112 -17.98 -14.96 2.74
CA GLU A 112 -18.78 -16.05 2.19
C GLU A 112 -20.18 -15.49 1.91
N ALA A 113 -20.55 -15.40 0.63
CA ALA A 113 -21.86 -14.94 0.23
C ALA A 113 -22.89 -16.06 0.46
N SER A 114 -23.97 -15.77 1.17
CA SER A 114 -25.09 -16.71 1.35
C SER A 114 -26.05 -16.69 0.17
N GLY A 115 -25.96 -15.67 -0.68
CA GLY A 115 -26.72 -15.54 -1.92
C GLY A 115 -26.37 -14.23 -2.64
N PHE A 116 -27.04 -14.00 -3.76
CA PHE A 116 -26.90 -12.78 -4.56
C PHE A 116 -28.28 -12.29 -4.98
N GLU A 117 -28.48 -10.97 -4.97
CA GLU A 117 -29.66 -10.32 -5.54
C GLU A 117 -29.25 -9.38 -6.68
N PRO A 118 -30.02 -9.32 -7.78
CA PRO A 118 -29.80 -8.33 -8.82
C PRO A 118 -29.86 -6.91 -8.26
N ILE A 119 -28.90 -6.08 -8.66
CA ILE A 119 -28.98 -4.63 -8.46
C ILE A 119 -29.89 -4.07 -9.56
N ASP A 120 -30.85 -3.25 -9.16
CA ASP A 120 -31.70 -2.51 -10.09
C ASP A 120 -30.83 -1.73 -11.10
N PRO A 121 -30.98 -1.97 -12.43
CA PRO A 121 -30.26 -1.25 -13.47
C PRO A 121 -30.32 0.27 -13.31
N GLN A 122 -31.44 0.82 -12.85
CA GLN A 122 -31.57 2.27 -12.66
C GLN A 122 -30.60 2.78 -11.59
N ARG A 123 -30.39 2.03 -10.49
CA ARG A 123 -29.41 2.39 -9.46
C ARG A 123 -27.97 2.37 -9.98
N ILE A 124 -27.68 1.56 -10.99
CA ILE A 124 -26.37 1.54 -11.66
C ILE A 124 -26.25 2.79 -12.55
N LEU A 125 -27.25 3.08 -13.36
CA LEU A 125 -27.27 4.23 -14.28
C LEU A 125 -27.28 5.58 -13.54
N ASP A 126 -27.91 5.66 -12.37
CA ASP A 126 -27.86 6.84 -11.50
C ASP A 126 -26.44 7.14 -11.00
N ARG A 127 -25.57 6.12 -10.96
CA ARG A 127 -24.19 6.21 -10.48
C ARG A 127 -23.17 6.31 -11.61
N TYR A 128 -23.47 5.73 -12.76
CA TYR A 128 -22.57 5.64 -13.91
C TYR A 128 -23.29 6.13 -15.16
N THR A 129 -22.81 7.26 -15.71
CA THR A 129 -23.38 7.88 -16.92
C THR A 129 -23.37 6.95 -18.12
N HIS A 130 -22.29 6.18 -18.27
CA HIS A 130 -22.11 5.22 -19.35
C HIS A 130 -21.58 3.89 -18.80
N VAL A 131 -22.05 2.80 -19.41
CA VAL A 131 -21.72 1.44 -19.02
C VAL A 131 -21.33 0.64 -20.26
N TYR A 132 -20.28 -0.16 -20.14
CA TYR A 132 -19.64 -0.82 -21.27
C TYR A 132 -19.49 -2.32 -21.05
N THR A 133 -19.38 -3.09 -22.13
CA THR A 133 -19.23 -4.55 -22.10
C THR A 133 -17.92 -5.00 -21.42
N ILE A 134 -16.82 -4.28 -21.66
CA ILE A 134 -15.50 -4.59 -21.11
C ILE A 134 -14.74 -3.30 -20.75
N ALA A 135 -13.63 -3.46 -20.03
CA ALA A 135 -12.84 -2.34 -19.52
C ALA A 135 -11.98 -1.66 -20.60
N ASP A 136 -11.52 -2.43 -21.59
CA ASP A 136 -10.62 -1.94 -22.65
C ASP A 136 -11.34 -0.94 -23.56
N PRO A 137 -10.92 0.33 -23.60
CA PRO A 137 -11.56 1.36 -24.42
C PRO A 137 -11.58 1.08 -25.93
N ASN A 138 -10.67 0.24 -26.46
CA ASN A 138 -10.60 -0.05 -27.89
C ASN A 138 -11.61 -1.10 -28.36
N THR A 139 -11.96 -2.01 -27.45
CA THR A 139 -12.78 -3.17 -27.76
C THR A 139 -14.13 -3.14 -27.04
N ARG A 140 -14.33 -2.18 -26.12
CA ARG A 140 -15.59 -2.01 -25.40
C ARG A 140 -16.70 -1.49 -26.29
N GLU A 141 -17.89 -2.00 -26.04
CA GLU A 141 -19.13 -1.53 -26.66
C GLU A 141 -20.00 -0.87 -25.60
N LEU A 142 -20.65 0.24 -25.94
CA LEU A 142 -21.60 0.91 -25.06
C LEU A 142 -22.85 0.04 -24.92
N ILE A 143 -23.28 -0.18 -23.68
CA ILE A 143 -24.54 -0.87 -23.38
C ILE A 143 -25.64 0.21 -23.32
N GLU A 144 -26.38 0.37 -24.42
CA GLU A 144 -27.45 1.38 -24.51
C GLU A 144 -28.65 1.07 -23.62
N ASP A 145 -28.94 -0.22 -23.41
CA ASP A 145 -30.08 -0.70 -22.64
C ASP A 145 -29.63 -1.75 -21.61
N LEU A 146 -29.27 -1.26 -20.42
CA LEU A 146 -28.83 -2.12 -19.32
C LEU A 146 -29.97 -2.97 -18.73
N GLU A 147 -31.23 -2.54 -18.89
CA GLU A 147 -32.41 -3.24 -18.37
C GLU A 147 -32.62 -4.56 -19.10
N ASN A 148 -32.46 -4.55 -20.43
CA ASN A 148 -32.58 -5.74 -21.27
C ASN A 148 -31.24 -6.47 -21.52
N TYR A 149 -30.12 -5.96 -20.99
CA TYR A 149 -28.83 -6.62 -21.10
C TYR A 149 -28.72 -7.81 -20.14
N ASP A 150 -28.41 -9.00 -20.66
CA ASP A 150 -28.38 -10.24 -19.87
C ASP A 150 -27.53 -10.11 -18.61
N LEU A 151 -28.11 -10.44 -17.45
CA LEU A 151 -27.40 -10.40 -16.16
C LEU A 151 -26.41 -11.55 -15.99
N LEU A 152 -26.82 -12.74 -16.44
CA LEU A 152 -26.10 -14.00 -16.22
C LEU A 152 -25.78 -14.67 -17.55
N ASP A 153 -24.61 -15.29 -17.64
CA ASP A 153 -24.26 -16.18 -18.75
C ASP A 153 -25.04 -17.52 -18.64
N GLY A 154 -24.91 -18.37 -19.65
CA GLY A 154 -25.53 -19.70 -19.66
C GLY A 154 -25.06 -20.64 -18.53
N GLY A 155 -23.99 -20.29 -17.80
CA GLY A 155 -23.49 -20.98 -16.62
C GLY A 155 -23.94 -20.36 -15.29
N GLY A 156 -24.81 -19.34 -15.31
CA GLY A 156 -25.28 -18.64 -14.13
C GLY A 156 -24.26 -17.70 -13.49
N ARG A 157 -23.20 -17.34 -14.21
CA ARG A 157 -22.21 -16.34 -13.75
C ARG A 157 -22.61 -14.96 -14.22
N GLU A 158 -22.30 -13.96 -13.41
CA GLU A 158 -22.57 -12.56 -13.76
C GLU A 158 -21.78 -12.17 -15.02
N ILE A 159 -22.48 -11.61 -16.00
CA ILE A 159 -21.85 -11.01 -17.17
C ILE A 159 -21.21 -9.69 -16.72
N PRO A 160 -19.88 -9.55 -16.81
CA PRO A 160 -19.17 -8.37 -16.34
C PRO A 160 -19.54 -7.16 -17.21
N ILE A 161 -19.62 -6.00 -16.58
CA ILE A 161 -19.73 -4.70 -17.25
C ILE A 161 -18.76 -3.72 -16.58
N SER A 162 -18.37 -2.67 -17.30
CA SER A 162 -17.35 -1.71 -16.87
C SER A 162 -17.84 -0.27 -16.97
N SER A 163 -17.33 0.60 -16.09
CA SER A 163 -17.56 2.04 -16.16
C SER A 163 -16.75 2.70 -17.28
N GLU A 164 -17.00 3.98 -17.52
CA GLU A 164 -16.19 4.83 -18.41
C GLU A 164 -14.69 4.82 -18.04
N ASP A 165 -14.37 4.80 -16.74
CA ASP A 165 -13.00 4.66 -16.21
C ASP A 165 -12.39 3.24 -16.35
N GLY A 166 -13.09 2.29 -16.97
CA GLY A 166 -12.63 0.89 -17.08
C GLY A 166 -12.70 0.08 -15.78
N LEU A 167 -13.43 0.57 -14.76
CA LEU A 167 -13.61 -0.13 -13.48
C LEU A 167 -14.76 -1.13 -13.59
N PRO A 168 -14.63 -2.33 -12.99
CA PRO A 168 -15.72 -3.30 -12.97
C PRO A 168 -16.90 -2.78 -12.15
N ILE A 169 -18.10 -2.90 -12.71
CA ILE A 169 -19.37 -2.55 -12.03
C ILE A 169 -20.04 -3.86 -11.62
N LEU A 170 -20.36 -3.97 -10.33
CA LEU A 170 -21.15 -5.08 -9.81
C LEU A 170 -22.61 -4.93 -10.22
N ARG A 171 -23.20 -6.02 -10.68
CA ARG A 171 -24.63 -6.08 -11.05
C ARG A 171 -25.46 -6.87 -10.06
N ARG A 172 -24.83 -7.47 -9.05
CA ARG A 172 -25.51 -8.15 -7.95
C ARG A 172 -24.96 -7.70 -6.61
N ASP A 173 -25.87 -7.45 -5.68
CA ASP A 173 -25.55 -7.32 -4.28
C ASP A 173 -25.36 -8.72 -3.68
N ARG A 174 -24.42 -8.82 -2.75
CA ARG A 174 -24.10 -10.08 -2.07
C ARG A 174 -24.77 -10.08 -0.71
N PHE A 175 -25.55 -11.12 -0.42
CA PHE A 175 -26.04 -11.34 0.92
C PHE A 175 -24.91 -11.84 1.80
N ARG A 176 -24.79 -11.20 2.96
CA ARG A 176 -23.93 -11.64 4.03
C ARG A 176 -24.82 -11.99 5.21
N ASP A 177 -24.64 -13.19 5.73
CA ASP A 177 -25.08 -13.49 7.09
C ASP A 177 -24.27 -12.61 8.06
N PRO A 178 -24.91 -11.67 8.80
CA PRO A 178 -24.21 -10.74 9.68
C PRO A 178 -23.38 -11.46 10.76
N ASP A 179 -23.77 -12.67 11.14
CA ASP A 179 -23.08 -13.48 12.14
C ASP A 179 -21.85 -14.21 11.55
N THR A 180 -21.77 -14.32 10.22
CA THR A 180 -20.61 -14.94 9.55
C THR A 180 -19.44 -13.94 9.50
N PRO A 181 -18.29 -14.25 10.11
CA PRO A 181 -17.12 -13.37 10.07
C PRO A 181 -16.48 -13.35 8.68
N PRO A 182 -15.63 -12.36 8.36
CA PRO A 182 -14.88 -12.34 7.11
C PRO A 182 -13.93 -13.53 6.99
N CYS A 183 -13.70 -13.98 5.75
CA CYS A 183 -12.71 -14.99 5.39
C CYS A 183 -11.29 -14.51 5.71
N GLY A 184 -10.39 -15.47 5.99
CA GLY A 184 -8.96 -15.19 6.09
C GLY A 184 -8.32 -15.10 4.71
N LEU A 185 -7.48 -14.10 4.49
CA LEU A 185 -6.77 -13.90 3.23
C LEU A 185 -5.26 -13.92 3.44
N LEU A 186 -4.56 -14.71 2.62
CA LEU A 186 -3.10 -14.74 2.52
C LEU A 186 -2.67 -14.87 1.07
N GLN A 187 -1.36 -14.76 0.82
CA GLN A 187 -0.78 -14.89 -0.51
C GLN A 187 -0.25 -16.31 -0.75
N ASP A 188 -0.46 -16.82 -1.96
CA ASP A 188 0.25 -17.98 -2.48
C ASP A 188 1.65 -17.53 -2.91
N LEU A 189 2.64 -17.89 -2.11
CA LEU A 189 4.04 -17.49 -2.28
C LEU A 189 4.65 -18.05 -3.56
N ASN A 190 4.10 -19.14 -4.12
CA ASN A 190 4.54 -19.65 -5.43
C ASN A 190 4.13 -18.73 -6.59
N LYS A 191 3.13 -17.86 -6.38
CA LYS A 191 2.62 -16.93 -7.37
C LYS A 191 3.12 -15.51 -7.19
N VAL A 192 3.92 -15.23 -6.15
CA VAL A 192 4.44 -13.89 -5.86
C VAL A 192 5.50 -13.48 -6.86
N LEU A 193 6.49 -14.35 -7.14
CA LEU A 193 7.57 -14.04 -8.07
C LEU A 193 7.06 -13.61 -9.46
N PRO A 194 6.07 -14.31 -10.08
CA PRO A 194 5.45 -13.87 -11.32
C PRO A 194 4.92 -12.43 -11.29
N LEU A 195 4.39 -11.93 -10.16
CA LEU A 195 3.87 -10.55 -10.06
C LEU A 195 4.92 -9.47 -10.33
N PHE A 196 6.20 -9.81 -10.18
CA PHE A 196 7.33 -8.92 -10.39
C PHE A 196 8.08 -9.21 -11.71
N GLN A 197 7.63 -10.20 -12.47
CA GLN A 197 8.20 -10.58 -13.76
C GLN A 197 7.39 -10.03 -14.93
N GLU A 198 8.07 -9.78 -16.05
CA GLU A 198 7.54 -9.18 -17.28
C GLU A 198 6.31 -9.90 -17.85
N SER A 199 6.24 -11.22 -17.72
CA SER A 199 5.16 -12.06 -18.27
C SER A 199 3.77 -11.82 -17.66
N SER A 200 3.68 -10.98 -16.62
CA SER A 200 2.42 -10.60 -15.96
C SER A 200 1.76 -9.36 -16.56
N ILE A 201 2.33 -8.75 -17.60
CA ILE A 201 1.79 -7.54 -18.23
C ILE A 201 0.85 -7.93 -19.37
N ILE A 202 -0.41 -7.53 -19.25
CA ILE A 202 -1.39 -7.62 -20.33
C ILE A 202 -1.30 -6.28 -21.07
N PRO A 203 -0.91 -6.24 -22.36
CA PRO A 203 -0.90 -4.99 -23.11
C PRO A 203 -2.35 -4.50 -23.25
N LEU A 204 -2.66 -3.37 -22.62
CA LEU A 204 -3.85 -2.59 -22.91
C LEU A 204 -3.40 -1.42 -23.79
N GLN A 205 -3.91 -1.35 -25.02
CA GLN A 205 -3.67 -0.22 -25.92
C GLN A 205 -4.44 1.01 -25.37
N ASP A 206 -3.80 2.17 -25.26
CA ASP A 206 -4.42 3.39 -24.74
C ASP A 206 -4.82 4.32 -25.90
N PRO A 207 -6.13 4.55 -26.16
CA PRO A 207 -6.58 5.31 -27.33
C PRO A 207 -6.48 6.84 -27.20
N GLU A 208 -6.12 7.39 -26.04
CA GLU A 208 -5.88 8.83 -25.88
C GLU A 208 -4.54 9.29 -26.48
N LEU A 209 -3.71 8.34 -26.92
CA LEU A 209 -2.43 8.60 -27.55
C LEU A 209 -2.59 8.75 -29.07
N ASP A 210 -2.03 9.81 -29.63
CA ASP A 210 -1.93 9.95 -31.09
C ASP A 210 -1.01 8.85 -31.68
N ASP A 211 -1.11 8.60 -32.99
CA ASP A 211 -0.38 7.50 -33.63
C ASP A 211 1.17 7.61 -33.49
N ARG A 212 1.73 8.81 -33.30
CA ARG A 212 3.14 9.01 -32.94
C ARG A 212 3.43 8.72 -31.47
N GLU A 213 2.51 9.03 -30.57
CA GLU A 213 2.63 8.70 -29.15
C GLU A 213 2.51 7.18 -28.88
N ARG A 214 1.80 6.44 -29.74
CA ARG A 214 1.76 4.97 -29.71
C ARG A 214 3.07 4.34 -30.19
N GLU A 215 3.65 4.85 -31.28
CA GLU A 215 4.95 4.38 -31.80
C GLU A 215 6.10 4.65 -30.83
N LEU A 216 6.07 5.80 -30.12
CA LEU A 216 7.03 6.12 -29.06
C LEU A 216 6.79 5.32 -27.78
N GLN A 217 5.52 5.03 -27.45
CA GLN A 217 5.24 4.10 -26.36
C GLN A 217 5.73 2.71 -26.68
N ASP A 218 5.46 2.09 -27.83
CA ASP A 218 5.81 0.68 -28.01
C ASP A 218 7.33 0.37 -27.88
N GLU A 219 8.24 1.27 -28.26
CA GLU A 219 9.68 1.03 -28.06
C GLU A 219 10.17 1.38 -26.64
N ASP A 220 9.80 2.54 -26.09
CA ASP A 220 10.22 2.96 -24.74
C ASP A 220 9.43 2.22 -23.64
N PHE A 221 8.14 1.97 -23.82
CA PHE A 221 7.30 1.14 -22.93
C PHE A 221 7.86 -0.26 -22.80
N ILE A 222 8.24 -0.89 -23.93
CA ILE A 222 8.85 -2.21 -23.92
C ILE A 222 10.23 -2.14 -23.27
N ALA A 223 11.13 -1.24 -23.66
CA ALA A 223 12.46 -1.12 -23.04
C ALA A 223 12.41 -0.88 -21.52
N ASP A 224 11.46 -0.07 -21.07
CA ASP A 224 11.35 0.40 -19.69
C ASP A 224 10.45 -0.53 -18.84
N ILE A 225 9.79 -1.53 -19.45
CA ILE A 225 9.07 -2.64 -18.78
C ILE A 225 9.93 -3.88 -18.70
N LEU A 226 10.59 -4.20 -19.82
CA LEU A 226 11.61 -5.24 -19.90
C LEU A 226 12.73 -4.94 -18.90
N GLY A 227 12.92 -3.67 -18.56
CA GLY A 227 14.10 -3.24 -17.82
C GLY A 227 15.35 -3.52 -18.66
N ASP A 228 16.50 -3.05 -18.20
CA ASP A 228 17.72 -3.65 -18.69
C ASP A 228 17.72 -5.13 -18.21
N PRO A 229 17.89 -6.15 -19.07
CA PRO A 229 18.09 -7.53 -18.60
C PRO A 229 19.32 -7.68 -17.68
N SER A 230 20.16 -6.65 -17.57
CA SER A 230 21.22 -6.51 -16.58
C SER A 230 20.75 -6.00 -15.19
N GLU A 231 19.53 -5.48 -15.06
CA GLU A 231 18.99 -5.02 -13.79
C GLU A 231 18.79 -6.19 -12.83
N PRO A 232 19.22 -6.02 -11.56
CA PRO A 232 19.04 -7.07 -10.56
C PRO A 232 17.55 -7.30 -10.32
N MET A 233 17.14 -8.58 -10.37
CA MET A 233 15.81 -9.03 -9.96
C MET A 233 15.36 -8.32 -8.68
N THR A 234 14.13 -7.79 -8.68
CA THR A 234 13.52 -7.15 -7.52
C THR A 234 13.67 -8.07 -6.30
N PRO A 235 14.34 -7.62 -5.21
CA PRO A 235 14.43 -8.42 -4.00
C PRO A 235 13.04 -8.68 -3.42
N ILE A 236 12.68 -9.95 -3.27
CA ILE A 236 11.42 -10.41 -2.69
C ILE A 236 11.70 -11.24 -1.45
N PHE A 237 11.11 -10.85 -0.34
CA PHE A 237 11.18 -11.52 0.95
C PHE A 237 9.83 -12.17 1.22
N THR A 238 9.82 -13.50 1.42
CA THR A 238 8.60 -14.26 1.69
C THR A 238 8.57 -14.74 3.13
N TYR A 239 7.38 -14.74 3.72
CA TYR A 239 7.13 -15.09 5.10
C TYR A 239 5.99 -16.12 5.17
N PRO A 240 6.29 -17.41 4.98
CA PRO A 240 5.29 -18.48 5.11
C PRO A 240 4.64 -18.48 6.50
N GLN A 241 3.33 -18.74 6.53
CA GLN A 241 2.57 -18.89 7.77
C GLN A 241 2.19 -20.34 8.02
N PHE A 242 1.99 -20.70 9.30
CA PHE A 242 1.49 -22.00 9.78
C PHE A 242 2.18 -23.21 9.14
N PHE A 243 3.49 -23.11 8.87
CA PHE A 243 4.29 -24.16 8.24
C PHE A 243 3.86 -24.58 6.82
N SER A 244 3.03 -23.79 6.15
CA SER A 244 2.53 -24.10 4.79
C SER A 244 3.60 -24.15 3.71
N LYS A 245 4.82 -23.66 3.97
CA LYS A 245 5.91 -23.42 3.00
C LYS A 245 5.57 -22.41 1.91
N ASN A 246 4.35 -22.40 1.39
CA ASN A 246 3.94 -21.61 0.23
C ASN A 246 2.74 -20.68 0.46
N ILE A 247 2.21 -20.55 1.68
CA ILE A 247 1.12 -19.60 1.96
C ILE A 247 1.56 -18.63 3.04
N GLY A 248 1.46 -17.33 2.78
CA GLY A 248 1.91 -16.36 3.76
C GLY A 248 1.85 -14.92 3.30
N GLN A 249 2.89 -14.18 3.69
CA GLN A 249 3.04 -12.76 3.44
C GLN A 249 4.32 -12.51 2.65
N TRP A 250 4.44 -11.34 2.04
CA TRP A 250 5.65 -10.98 1.32
C TRP A 250 5.93 -9.48 1.40
N GLN A 251 7.21 -9.12 1.23
CA GLN A 251 7.71 -7.76 1.07
C GLN A 251 8.67 -7.72 -0.12
N ALA A 252 8.69 -6.61 -0.86
CA ALA A 252 9.56 -6.45 -2.01
C ALA A 252 10.12 -5.02 -2.08
N ASP A 253 11.36 -4.90 -2.55
CA ASP A 253 11.99 -3.61 -2.88
C ASP A 253 11.62 -3.17 -4.30
N GLY A 254 10.32 -3.14 -4.56
CA GLY A 254 9.70 -2.71 -5.82
C GLY A 254 8.19 -2.85 -5.74
N VAL A 255 7.48 -2.43 -6.80
CA VAL A 255 6.03 -2.64 -6.95
C VAL A 255 5.76 -3.75 -7.96
N ILE A 256 4.58 -4.37 -7.88
CA ILE A 256 4.18 -5.41 -8.84
C ILE A 256 4.08 -4.82 -10.25
N LYS A 257 4.47 -5.58 -11.27
CA LYS A 257 4.45 -5.15 -12.67
C LYS A 257 3.06 -4.69 -13.15
N PRO A 258 1.93 -5.33 -12.75
CA PRO A 258 0.58 -4.85 -13.07
C PRO A 258 0.25 -3.44 -12.54
N LEU A 259 1.03 -2.88 -11.62
CA LEU A 259 0.84 -1.51 -11.13
C LEU A 259 1.51 -0.47 -12.03
N LEU A 260 2.53 -0.85 -12.81
CA LEU A 260 3.38 0.10 -13.52
C LEU A 260 2.63 0.87 -14.62
N HIS A 261 1.84 0.18 -15.44
CA HIS A 261 1.11 0.83 -16.53
C HIS A 261 0.10 1.87 -16.03
N PRO A 262 -0.81 1.56 -15.09
CA PRO A 262 -1.68 2.56 -14.47
C PRO A 262 -0.92 3.70 -13.77
N LEU A 263 0.19 3.39 -13.12
CA LEU A 263 0.98 4.38 -12.40
C LEU A 263 1.63 5.39 -13.36
N ARG A 264 2.16 4.92 -14.50
CA ARG A 264 2.69 5.78 -15.57
C ARG A 264 1.59 6.64 -16.20
N ARG A 265 0.39 6.06 -16.45
CA ARG A 265 -0.76 6.85 -16.93
C ARG A 265 -1.11 7.97 -15.96
N LEU A 266 -1.19 7.65 -14.66
CA LEU A 266 -1.39 8.66 -13.63
C LEU A 266 -0.26 9.70 -13.63
N ALA A 267 1.00 9.28 -13.77
CA ALA A 267 2.14 10.19 -13.81
C ALA A 267 2.06 11.19 -14.98
N ARG A 268 1.61 10.75 -16.17
CA ARG A 268 1.36 11.61 -17.33
C ARG A 268 0.20 12.59 -17.08
N ASP A 269 -0.89 12.09 -16.50
CA ASP A 269 -2.06 12.91 -16.18
C ASP A 269 -1.73 14.09 -15.24
N ILE A 270 -0.91 13.84 -14.20
CA ILE A 270 -0.63 14.81 -13.13
C ILE A 270 0.71 15.53 -13.29
N GLY A 271 1.58 15.05 -14.18
CA GLY A 271 2.90 15.60 -14.41
C GLY A 271 2.89 16.86 -15.28
N ILE A 272 3.87 17.74 -15.06
CA ILE A 272 4.08 18.95 -15.90
C ILE A 272 4.54 18.58 -17.31
N THR A 273 5.33 17.52 -17.43
CA THR A 273 5.94 17.06 -18.69
C THR A 273 5.53 15.62 -18.96
N ALA A 274 5.10 15.32 -20.18
CA ALA A 274 4.80 13.95 -20.61
C ALA A 274 6.09 13.10 -20.74
N ASP A 275 7.17 13.70 -21.23
CA ASP A 275 8.43 13.01 -21.60
C ASP A 275 9.57 13.22 -20.59
N GLY A 276 9.25 13.67 -19.37
CA GLY A 276 10.23 13.93 -18.32
C GLY A 276 10.30 12.82 -17.27
N PRO A 277 11.25 12.92 -16.31
CA PRO A 277 11.29 12.02 -15.16
C PRO A 277 9.95 11.95 -14.45
N LEU A 278 9.53 10.75 -14.03
CA LEU A 278 8.22 10.53 -13.42
C LEU A 278 7.99 11.44 -12.21
N CYS A 279 6.76 11.93 -12.07
CA CYS A 279 6.34 12.71 -10.91
C CYS A 279 5.91 11.82 -9.72
N ILE A 280 5.71 10.52 -9.96
CA ILE A 280 5.36 9.50 -8.98
C ILE A 280 6.12 8.20 -9.28
N GLU A 281 6.75 7.62 -8.26
CA GLU A 281 7.55 6.41 -8.37
C GLU A 281 7.17 5.42 -7.25
N GLY A 282 6.92 4.17 -7.59
CA GLY A 282 6.69 3.09 -6.62
C GLY A 282 7.98 2.33 -6.34
N PHE A 283 8.41 2.22 -5.08
CA PHE A 283 9.74 1.68 -4.76
C PHE A 283 9.74 0.53 -3.74
N LYS A 284 8.65 0.32 -2.99
CA LYS A 284 8.47 -0.86 -2.11
C LYS A 284 7.02 -1.28 -2.08
N SER A 285 6.79 -2.58 -1.94
CA SER A 285 5.45 -3.11 -1.73
C SER A 285 5.46 -4.27 -0.75
N GLN A 286 4.33 -4.49 -0.10
CA GLN A 286 4.13 -5.62 0.79
C GLN A 286 2.67 -6.06 0.79
N ALA A 287 2.47 -7.37 0.90
CA ALA A 287 1.15 -7.95 1.12
C ALA A 287 1.17 -8.79 2.40
N TYR A 288 0.39 -8.36 3.38
CA TYR A 288 0.35 -8.98 4.68
C TYR A 288 -1.07 -9.03 5.23
N ASN A 289 -1.28 -9.96 6.16
CA ASN A 289 -2.47 -9.97 6.99
C ASN A 289 -2.04 -9.48 8.38
N ASN A 290 -2.87 -8.66 9.03
CA ASN A 290 -2.60 -8.09 10.35
C ASN A 290 -2.50 -9.13 11.49
N ARG A 291 -2.53 -10.44 11.16
CA ARG A 291 -2.36 -11.58 12.05
C ARG A 291 -1.05 -12.31 11.74
N GLY A 292 0.01 -11.97 12.48
CA GLY A 292 1.30 -12.66 12.38
C GLY A 292 2.39 -12.37 13.44
N PRO A 293 2.09 -12.03 14.71
CA PRO A 293 3.17 -11.82 15.70
C PRO A 293 4.06 -13.07 15.88
N LEU A 294 3.43 -14.25 15.93
CA LEU A 294 4.06 -15.54 16.23
C LEU A 294 4.98 -16.06 15.13
N THR A 295 4.52 -16.05 13.88
CA THR A 295 5.35 -16.47 12.74
C THR A 295 6.56 -15.55 12.57
N GLY A 296 6.43 -14.27 12.90
CA GLY A 296 7.56 -13.33 12.95
C GLY A 296 8.53 -13.61 14.11
N ALA A 297 8.05 -14.05 15.28
CA ALA A 297 8.89 -14.42 16.41
C ALA A 297 9.70 -15.71 16.15
N THR A 298 9.09 -16.75 15.58
CA THR A 298 9.75 -18.02 15.27
C THR A 298 10.61 -18.00 14.00
N ALA A 299 10.25 -17.19 12.99
CA ALA A 299 11.12 -16.94 11.84
C ALA A 299 12.43 -16.24 12.23
N GLY A 300 12.49 -15.60 13.40
CA GLY A 300 13.70 -15.00 13.97
C GLY A 300 14.90 -15.94 14.09
N ALA A 301 14.66 -17.24 14.27
CA ALA A 301 15.74 -18.25 14.28
C ALA A 301 16.49 -18.33 12.93
N TRP A 302 15.87 -17.86 11.85
CA TRP A 302 16.42 -17.81 10.50
C TRP A 302 16.84 -16.39 10.08
N ALA A 303 16.72 -15.40 10.97
CA ALA A 303 17.10 -14.02 10.70
C ALA A 303 18.62 -13.87 10.57
N ARG A 304 19.07 -13.25 9.47
CA ARG A 304 20.50 -13.11 9.16
C ARG A 304 21.11 -11.83 9.70
N ASP A 305 20.35 -10.74 9.78
CA ASP A 305 20.80 -9.44 10.24
C ASP A 305 20.32 -9.09 11.68
N ALA A 306 20.97 -8.10 12.28
CA ALA A 306 20.73 -7.68 13.66
C ALA A 306 19.34 -7.06 13.88
N THR A 307 18.81 -6.34 12.87
CA THR A 307 17.52 -5.64 12.94
C THR A 307 16.36 -6.62 12.94
N THR A 308 16.43 -7.63 12.08
CA THR A 308 15.44 -8.71 11.98
C THR A 308 15.50 -9.62 13.21
N LYS A 309 16.70 -9.93 13.71
CA LYS A 309 16.87 -10.65 15.00
C LYS A 309 16.25 -9.88 16.16
N LYS A 310 16.50 -8.57 16.23
CA LYS A 310 15.91 -7.71 17.27
C LYS A 310 14.39 -7.66 17.16
N THR A 311 13.85 -7.46 15.95
CA THR A 311 12.40 -7.43 15.73
C THR A 311 11.75 -8.77 16.15
N ALA A 312 12.41 -9.90 15.88
CA ALA A 312 11.95 -11.19 16.35
C ALA A 312 12.04 -11.35 17.87
N LEU A 313 13.10 -10.83 18.51
CA LEU A 313 13.23 -10.80 19.98
C LEU A 313 12.17 -9.92 20.63
N ASP A 314 11.88 -8.75 20.07
CA ASP A 314 10.80 -7.87 20.54
C ASP A 314 9.44 -8.60 20.41
N LYS A 315 9.19 -9.27 19.27
CA LYS A 315 8.00 -10.12 19.05
C LYS A 315 7.94 -11.32 20.02
N LEU A 316 9.08 -11.91 20.39
CA LEU A 316 9.16 -12.94 21.42
C LEU A 316 8.85 -12.38 22.82
N GLY A 317 9.31 -11.16 23.12
CA GLY A 317 8.95 -10.44 24.35
C GLY A 317 7.45 -10.14 24.43
N TYR A 318 6.79 -9.82 23.31
CA TYR A 318 5.33 -9.72 23.28
C TYR A 318 4.65 -11.08 23.51
N ALA A 319 5.26 -12.17 23.08
CA ALA A 319 4.79 -13.54 23.29
C ALA A 319 5.03 -14.09 24.70
N SER A 320 5.87 -13.45 25.53
CA SER A 320 6.13 -13.89 26.91
C SER A 320 5.15 -13.32 27.94
N VAL A 321 4.39 -12.27 27.58
CA VAL A 321 3.37 -11.66 28.46
C VAL A 321 2.05 -12.45 28.47
N GLN A 322 1.79 -13.22 27.41
CA GLN A 322 0.63 -14.11 27.32
C GLN A 322 0.88 -15.21 26.29
N LEU A 323 0.36 -16.43 26.54
CA LEU A 323 0.38 -17.52 25.58
C LEU A 323 -0.15 -17.04 24.22
N PRO A 324 0.67 -17.06 23.16
CA PRO A 324 0.34 -16.42 21.90
C PRO A 324 -0.93 -16.93 21.19
N HIS A 325 -1.31 -18.19 21.41
CA HIS A 325 -2.58 -18.74 20.91
C HIS A 325 -3.79 -18.14 21.65
N GLU A 326 -3.67 -17.82 22.94
CA GLU A 326 -4.72 -17.13 23.70
C GLU A 326 -4.84 -15.66 23.30
N HIS A 327 -3.70 -15.00 23.03
CA HIS A 327 -3.71 -13.64 22.50
C HIS A 327 -4.38 -13.59 21.13
N LEU A 328 -4.03 -14.54 20.24
CA LEU A 328 -4.66 -14.69 18.94
C LEU A 328 -6.16 -15.01 19.08
N ALA A 329 -6.55 -15.96 19.93
CA ALA A 329 -7.95 -16.28 20.21
C ALA A 329 -8.72 -15.06 20.73
N ARG A 330 -8.12 -14.23 21.59
CA ARG A 330 -8.73 -12.97 22.05
C ARG A 330 -8.87 -11.96 20.90
N GLN A 331 -7.84 -11.79 20.07
CA GLN A 331 -7.92 -10.97 18.85
C GLN A 331 -9.01 -11.49 17.89
N MET A 332 -9.28 -12.79 17.91
CA MET A 332 -10.31 -13.46 17.14
C MET A 332 -11.71 -13.40 17.75
N CYS A 333 -11.91 -12.92 18.98
CA CYS A 333 -13.23 -12.93 19.64
C CYS A 333 -13.89 -11.54 19.74
N THR A 334 -13.15 -10.47 19.47
CA THR A 334 -13.69 -9.09 19.55
C THR A 334 -14.20 -8.63 18.18
N ALA A 335 -15.48 -8.22 18.10
CA ALA A 335 -16.16 -7.80 16.86
C ALA A 335 -15.37 -6.75 16.02
N GLU A 336 -14.75 -5.76 16.67
CA GLU A 336 -13.93 -4.73 16.01
C GLU A 336 -12.68 -5.29 15.29
N ASN A 337 -12.15 -6.44 15.74
CA ASN A 337 -10.97 -7.08 15.17
C ASN A 337 -11.29 -8.06 14.04
N HIS A 338 -12.54 -8.49 13.87
CA HIS A 338 -12.91 -9.43 12.79
C HIS A 338 -12.86 -8.78 11.41
N ALA A 339 -13.27 -7.52 11.29
CA ALA A 339 -13.24 -6.80 10.04
C ALA A 339 -11.81 -6.38 9.66
N SER A 340 -11.13 -5.61 10.52
CA SER A 340 -9.84 -5.00 10.21
C SER A 340 -8.66 -5.99 10.16
N LYS A 341 -8.72 -7.10 10.92
CA LYS A 341 -7.60 -8.05 11.04
C LYS A 341 -7.71 -9.31 10.20
N ASN A 342 -8.79 -9.52 9.45
CA ASN A 342 -8.86 -10.61 8.45
C ASN A 342 -8.58 -10.13 7.02
N ALA A 343 -8.48 -8.81 6.84
CA ALA A 343 -8.16 -8.22 5.56
C ALA A 343 -6.73 -8.53 5.12
N LEU A 344 -6.56 -8.74 3.81
CA LEU A 344 -5.26 -8.63 3.18
C LEU A 344 -4.95 -7.14 3.03
N CYS A 345 -3.89 -6.68 3.70
CA CYS A 345 -3.31 -5.38 3.47
C CYS A 345 -2.32 -5.48 2.31
N PHE A 346 -2.60 -4.78 1.22
CA PHE A 346 -1.66 -4.55 0.13
C PHE A 346 -1.16 -3.11 0.19
N GLU A 347 0.08 -2.94 0.61
CA GLU A 347 0.70 -1.64 0.87
C GLU A 347 1.80 -1.38 -0.14
N ASN A 348 1.81 -0.17 -0.70
CA ASN A 348 2.79 0.27 -1.68
C ASN A 348 3.36 1.62 -1.24
N ASN A 349 4.67 1.78 -1.37
CA ASN A 349 5.37 2.99 -1.00
C ASN A 349 5.69 3.77 -2.27
N PHE A 350 5.28 5.04 -2.25
CA PHE A 350 5.44 5.97 -3.36
C PHE A 350 6.29 7.16 -2.96
N ILE A 351 7.05 7.68 -3.92
CA ILE A 351 7.70 8.98 -3.87
C ILE A 351 6.98 9.88 -4.86
N PHE A 352 6.49 11.02 -4.39
CA PHE A 352 5.92 12.08 -5.22
C PHE A 352 6.92 13.22 -5.33
N HIS A 353 7.28 13.60 -6.55
CA HIS A 353 8.17 14.72 -6.85
C HIS A 353 7.32 15.97 -7.09
N ILE A 354 7.10 16.77 -6.05
CA ILE A 354 6.14 17.89 -6.08
C ILE A 354 6.47 18.90 -7.18
N ALA A 355 7.76 19.18 -7.39
CA ALA A 355 8.21 20.09 -8.45
C ALA A 355 7.90 19.61 -9.88
N ARG A 356 7.49 18.34 -10.05
CA ARG A 356 7.12 17.73 -11.34
C ARG A 356 5.61 17.55 -11.50
N ILE A 357 4.83 17.84 -10.47
CA ILE A 357 3.36 17.78 -10.50
C ILE A 357 2.82 19.13 -10.98
N LYS A 358 1.76 19.11 -11.79
CA LYS A 358 1.07 20.30 -12.29
C LYS A 358 0.74 21.27 -11.14
N PRO A 359 1.09 22.58 -11.25
CA PRO A 359 0.95 23.54 -10.15
C PRO A 359 -0.48 23.64 -9.58
N GLU A 360 -1.50 23.46 -10.41
CA GLU A 360 -2.90 23.45 -9.99
C GLU A 360 -3.25 22.30 -9.01
N TYR A 361 -2.46 21.22 -8.99
CA TYR A 361 -2.63 20.10 -8.06
C TYR A 361 -1.73 20.23 -6.83
N CYS A 362 -0.87 21.24 -6.76
CA CYS A 362 0.06 21.50 -5.65
C CYS A 362 -0.61 22.31 -4.52
N SER A 363 -1.80 21.87 -4.10
CA SER A 363 -2.46 22.25 -2.85
C SER A 363 -2.86 20.98 -2.11
N GLY A 364 -3.08 21.03 -0.79
CA GLY A 364 -3.50 19.82 -0.07
C GLY A 364 -4.83 19.25 -0.58
N GLY A 365 -5.80 20.11 -0.89
CA GLY A 365 -7.04 19.67 -1.51
C GLY A 365 -6.85 19.14 -2.93
N GLY A 366 -6.10 19.86 -3.77
CA GLY A 366 -5.83 19.45 -5.15
C GLY A 366 -5.03 18.16 -5.25
N PHE A 367 -4.05 17.96 -4.37
CA PHE A 367 -3.28 16.72 -4.31
C PHE A 367 -4.16 15.55 -3.87
N TYR A 368 -5.00 15.74 -2.85
CA TYR A 368 -5.93 14.71 -2.41
C TYR A 368 -6.90 14.29 -3.54
N GLU A 369 -7.53 15.26 -4.20
CA GLU A 369 -8.55 15.03 -5.23
C GLU A 369 -7.96 14.49 -6.55
N HIS A 370 -6.88 15.09 -7.05
CA HIS A 370 -6.37 14.77 -8.37
C HIS A 370 -5.25 13.72 -8.37
N VAL A 371 -4.59 13.49 -7.21
CA VAL A 371 -3.52 12.51 -7.09
C VAL A 371 -3.98 11.29 -6.29
N LEU A 372 -4.37 11.47 -5.01
CA LEU A 372 -4.66 10.34 -4.14
C LEU A 372 -5.94 9.58 -4.53
N MET A 373 -6.99 10.27 -4.97
CA MET A 373 -8.20 9.58 -5.45
C MET A 373 -8.00 8.85 -6.78
N LYS A 374 -7.15 9.37 -7.68
CA LYS A 374 -6.80 8.64 -8.90
C LYS A 374 -5.91 7.43 -8.59
N LEU A 375 -4.93 7.59 -7.69
CA LEU A 375 -4.10 6.47 -7.20
C LEU A 375 -4.97 5.39 -6.55
N ARG A 376 -6.02 5.76 -5.81
CA ARG A 376 -7.01 4.80 -5.28
C ARG A 376 -7.62 3.96 -6.40
N LYS A 377 -8.05 4.57 -7.51
CA LYS A 377 -8.69 3.87 -8.64
C LYS A 377 -7.78 2.82 -9.26
N ILE A 378 -6.47 3.07 -9.32
CA ILE A 378 -5.47 2.12 -9.85
C ILE A 378 -5.56 0.76 -9.14
N PHE A 379 -5.71 0.73 -7.81
CA PHE A 379 -5.80 -0.54 -7.07
C PHE A 379 -7.07 -1.35 -7.36
N PHE A 380 -8.07 -0.72 -7.97
CA PHE A 380 -9.30 -1.35 -8.41
C PHE A 380 -9.32 -1.63 -9.92
N SER A 381 -8.24 -1.31 -10.65
CA SER A 381 -8.14 -1.65 -12.07
C SER A 381 -8.15 -3.18 -12.25
N PRO A 382 -8.74 -3.70 -13.34
CA PRO A 382 -8.80 -5.13 -13.58
C PRO A 382 -7.43 -5.82 -13.56
N GLU A 383 -6.41 -5.20 -14.15
CA GLU A 383 -5.04 -5.72 -14.20
C GLU A 383 -4.43 -5.91 -12.80
N VAL A 384 -4.49 -4.91 -11.92
CA VAL A 384 -3.96 -4.98 -10.55
C VAL A 384 -4.80 -5.95 -9.71
N ASN A 385 -6.12 -5.83 -9.78
CA ASN A 385 -7.02 -6.61 -8.96
C ASN A 385 -6.98 -8.10 -9.31
N ASN A 386 -6.95 -8.44 -10.60
CA ASN A 386 -6.86 -9.84 -11.05
C ASN A 386 -5.52 -10.47 -10.67
N ALA A 387 -4.42 -9.74 -10.80
CA ALA A 387 -3.10 -10.21 -10.37
C ALA A 387 -3.08 -10.51 -8.85
N LEU A 388 -3.61 -9.62 -8.02
CA LEU A 388 -3.74 -9.85 -6.58
C LEU A 388 -4.69 -10.99 -6.25
N ARG A 389 -5.84 -11.09 -6.91
CA ARG A 389 -6.82 -12.17 -6.67
C ARG A 389 -6.26 -13.54 -7.06
N SER A 390 -5.57 -13.64 -8.19
CA SER A 390 -4.98 -14.90 -8.67
C SER A 390 -3.87 -15.44 -7.76
N SER A 391 -3.20 -14.55 -7.03
CA SER A 391 -2.17 -14.84 -6.03
C SER A 391 -2.70 -14.92 -4.59
N THR A 392 -4.01 -14.78 -4.38
CA THR A 392 -4.62 -14.83 -3.03
C THR A 392 -5.22 -16.20 -2.73
N VAL A 393 -4.90 -16.73 -1.55
CA VAL A 393 -5.56 -17.90 -0.94
C VAL A 393 -6.63 -17.42 0.03
N ILE A 394 -7.85 -17.94 -0.15
CA ILE A 394 -9.01 -17.61 0.68
C ILE A 394 -9.31 -18.78 1.61
N PHE A 395 -9.33 -18.51 2.90
CA PHE A 395 -9.71 -19.45 3.95
C PHE A 395 -11.12 -19.15 4.43
N LYS A 396 -11.93 -20.19 4.64
CA LYS A 396 -13.23 -20.04 5.28
C LYS A 396 -13.10 -19.33 6.64
N PRO A 397 -14.11 -18.57 7.08
CA PRO A 397 -14.00 -17.70 8.26
C PRO A 397 -13.51 -18.39 9.53
N ALA A 398 -13.93 -19.64 9.78
CA ALA A 398 -13.52 -20.42 10.95
C ALA A 398 -12.19 -21.19 10.76
N VAL A 399 -11.68 -21.30 9.53
CA VAL A 399 -10.52 -22.15 9.22
C VAL A 399 -9.21 -21.41 9.47
N TYR A 400 -9.06 -20.19 8.93
CA TYR A 400 -7.83 -19.40 9.12
C TYR A 400 -7.42 -19.25 10.58
N PRO A 401 -8.36 -18.90 11.49
CA PRO A 401 -8.01 -18.69 12.88
C PRO A 401 -7.62 -20.01 13.58
N ARG A 402 -8.33 -21.11 13.30
CA ARG A 402 -8.03 -22.45 13.85
C ARG A 402 -6.68 -23.00 13.39
N ILE A 403 -6.30 -22.79 12.12
CA ILE A 403 -5.00 -23.23 11.60
C ILE A 403 -3.86 -22.53 12.34
N LEU A 404 -4.00 -21.22 12.61
CA LEU A 404 -3.01 -20.49 13.39
C LEU A 404 -2.95 -21.00 14.84
N GLU A 405 -4.09 -21.26 15.49
CA GLU A 405 -4.12 -21.88 16.83
C GLU A 405 -3.42 -23.26 16.84
N TRP A 406 -3.78 -24.15 15.92
CA TRP A 406 -3.20 -25.50 15.84
C TRP A 406 -1.70 -25.51 15.58
N THR A 407 -1.20 -24.55 14.82
CA THR A 407 0.24 -24.48 14.50
C THR A 407 1.03 -23.72 15.55
N THR A 408 0.40 -22.87 16.35
CA THR A 408 1.09 -22.11 17.40
C THR A 408 1.05 -22.83 18.75
N TYR A 409 -0.02 -23.56 19.07
CA TYR A 409 -0.19 -24.26 20.35
C TYR A 409 0.92 -25.26 20.69
N PRO A 410 1.38 -26.14 19.78
CA PRO A 410 2.49 -27.06 20.07
C PRO A 410 3.79 -26.32 20.35
N ILE A 411 4.05 -25.21 19.63
CA ILE A 411 5.25 -24.38 19.83
C ILE A 411 5.20 -23.73 21.21
N THR A 412 4.07 -23.15 21.60
CA THR A 412 3.93 -22.51 22.92
C THR A 412 4.07 -23.54 24.03
N THR A 413 3.50 -24.74 23.87
CA THR A 413 3.64 -25.85 24.84
C THR A 413 5.08 -26.32 24.98
N LEU A 414 5.88 -26.28 23.91
CA LEU A 414 7.31 -26.61 23.95
C LEU A 414 8.14 -25.48 24.57
N LEU A 415 7.81 -24.22 24.29
CA LEU A 415 8.47 -23.06 24.89
C LEU A 415 8.27 -23.02 26.42
N ASP A 416 7.10 -23.42 26.93
CA ASP A 416 6.86 -23.52 28.38
C ASP A 416 7.74 -24.57 29.08
N ARG A 417 8.41 -25.44 28.33
CA ARG A 417 9.29 -26.50 28.85
C ARG A 417 10.79 -26.16 28.78
N VAL A 418 11.14 -25.01 28.19
CA VAL A 418 12.50 -24.47 28.08
C VAL A 418 12.64 -23.34 29.10
#